data_AF-A0A968Y803-F1
#
_entry.id   AF-A0A968Y803-F1
#
_cell.length_a   1.000
_cell.length_b   1.000
_cell.length_c   1.000
_cell.angle_alpha   90.00
_cell.angle_beta   90.00
_cell.angle_gamma   90.00
#
_symmetry.space_group_name_H-M   'P 1'
#
loop_
_entity.id
_entity.type
_entity.pdbx_description
1 polymer ?
#
loop_
_entity_poly.entity_id
_entity_poly.type
_entity_poly.pdbx_seq_one_letter_code
_entity_poly.pdbx_strand_id
1 'polypeptide(L)'
;MKTKHSGSKSRSSDKSQAIAFIDPAISDSQTIADSLPANIQTVFLDPAADGIEQITNALGGNKYSAIHIISHGNTGSIQLGTAQLNAATLQTKYREMLQKWRANLTPEADILLYGCNVAENTEFIDNLSQITGADIAASNNKTGSNKLGGDWDLEYRSGSIETAVPIAIDTQKNYSSVLATFTVPAGDTSNTGTGTTGGLVWAINQANATPEPDTIVLGGGTYSFATVNNWWYGPNALPAIASDITIEGNGANLTRSRDDRLRLFYVGAIRPQLPQPRPRQPHPAQPHPPKRLSFRRDQLFRRWRCRHGRGNLQPRQSHPRKRHPDGQQSPRRQQHRTSARSNGGTQQGRRWHRPRRQQ
;
A
#
# COMPACT_ATOMS: atom_id res chain seq x y z
N MET A 1 -35.11 -65.98 -14.14
CA MET A 1 -34.84 -64.64 -13.59
C MET A 1 -33.46 -64.65 -12.95
N LYS A 2 -32.47 -63.98 -13.55
CA LYS A 2 -31.12 -63.81 -12.98
C LYS A 2 -31.00 -62.36 -12.49
N THR A 3 -30.95 -62.17 -11.19
CA THR A 3 -30.81 -60.85 -10.54
C THR A 3 -29.34 -60.41 -10.60
N LYS A 4 -29.08 -59.33 -11.34
CA LYS A 4 -27.78 -58.64 -11.36
C LYS A 4 -27.55 -57.97 -10.01
N HIS A 5 -26.47 -58.32 -9.32
CA HIS A 5 -25.93 -57.51 -8.22
C HIS A 5 -25.18 -56.33 -8.83
N SER A 6 -25.78 -55.14 -8.75
CA SER A 6 -25.11 -53.88 -9.07
C SER A 6 -24.24 -53.49 -7.88
N GLY A 7 -22.92 -53.60 -8.04
CA GLY A 7 -21.96 -53.11 -7.06
C GLY A 7 -22.08 -51.60 -6.93
N SER A 8 -22.52 -51.14 -5.76
CA SER A 8 -22.34 -49.77 -5.30
C SER A 8 -20.84 -49.47 -5.27
N LYS A 9 -20.36 -48.71 -6.26
CA LYS A 9 -19.10 -47.97 -6.11
C LYS A 9 -19.37 -46.94 -5.02
N SER A 10 -18.89 -47.24 -3.81
CA SER A 10 -18.58 -46.24 -2.80
C SER A 10 -17.80 -45.12 -3.50
N ARG A 11 -18.44 -43.96 -3.70
CA ARG A 11 -17.73 -42.72 -3.96
C ARG A 11 -16.95 -42.48 -2.67
N SER A 12 -15.64 -42.69 -2.73
CA SER A 12 -14.73 -42.18 -1.72
C SER A 12 -15.13 -40.74 -1.47
N SER A 13 -15.48 -40.43 -0.22
CA SER A 13 -15.59 -39.07 0.26
C SER A 13 -14.21 -38.43 0.08
N ASP A 14 -13.94 -37.84 -1.08
CA ASP A 14 -12.95 -36.78 -1.17
C ASP A 14 -13.42 -35.75 -0.15
N LYS A 15 -12.73 -35.69 0.98
CA LYS A 15 -12.97 -34.63 1.95
C LYS A 15 -12.80 -33.33 1.18
N SER A 16 -13.88 -32.57 1.03
CA SER A 16 -13.88 -31.23 0.48
C SER A 16 -12.86 -30.39 1.24
N GLN A 17 -11.70 -30.16 0.64
CA GLN A 17 -10.63 -29.38 1.25
C GLN A 17 -10.92 -27.91 1.00
N ALA A 18 -11.05 -27.14 2.09
CA ALA A 18 -11.26 -25.70 2.04
C ALA A 18 -10.04 -24.97 2.58
N ILE A 19 -9.76 -23.80 2.03
CA ILE A 19 -8.66 -22.94 2.46
C ILE A 19 -9.14 -21.48 2.57
N ALA A 20 -8.72 -20.79 3.62
CA ALA A 20 -8.98 -19.39 3.86
C ALA A 20 -7.67 -18.60 3.83
N PHE A 21 -7.66 -17.55 3.01
CA PHE A 21 -6.60 -16.55 2.97
C PHE A 21 -7.10 -15.28 3.65
N ILE A 22 -6.34 -14.80 4.64
CA ILE A 22 -6.68 -13.61 5.41
C ILE A 22 -5.58 -12.58 5.20
N ASP A 23 -5.94 -11.41 4.68
CA ASP A 23 -5.06 -10.25 4.69
C ASP A 23 -5.03 -9.67 6.12
N PRO A 24 -3.87 -9.64 6.81
CA PRO A 24 -3.80 -9.15 8.18
C PRO A 24 -4.05 -7.64 8.32
N ALA A 25 -4.10 -6.88 7.22
CA ALA A 25 -4.40 -5.44 7.25
C ALA A 25 -5.85 -5.15 7.69
N ILE A 26 -6.78 -6.10 7.54
CA ILE A 26 -8.14 -5.91 8.07
C ILE A 26 -8.14 -5.91 9.59
N SER A 27 -9.02 -5.12 10.19
CA SER A 27 -9.17 -5.08 11.65
C SER A 27 -9.50 -6.45 12.23
N ASP A 28 -8.99 -6.76 13.43
CA ASP A 28 -9.30 -7.98 14.17
C ASP A 28 -9.20 -9.28 13.34
N SER A 29 -8.27 -9.33 12.37
CA SER A 29 -8.07 -10.46 11.46
C SER A 29 -7.83 -11.79 12.18
N GLN A 30 -7.16 -11.77 13.35
CA GLN A 30 -7.00 -12.95 14.20
C GLN A 30 -8.33 -13.47 14.76
N THR A 31 -9.24 -12.58 15.16
CA THR A 31 -10.57 -12.98 15.65
C THR A 31 -11.36 -13.68 14.55
N ILE A 32 -11.25 -13.20 13.31
CA ILE A 32 -11.86 -13.88 12.15
C ILE A 32 -11.24 -15.27 11.97
N ALA A 33 -9.91 -15.36 11.97
CA ALA A 33 -9.19 -16.63 11.82
C ALA A 33 -9.57 -17.67 12.90
N ASP A 34 -9.61 -17.25 14.16
CA ASP A 34 -9.95 -18.10 15.31
C ASP A 34 -11.41 -18.59 15.26
N SER A 35 -12.27 -17.88 14.51
CA SER A 35 -13.67 -18.25 14.32
C SER A 35 -13.90 -19.29 13.22
N LEU A 36 -12.90 -19.55 12.38
CA LEU A 36 -13.04 -20.47 11.26
C LEU A 36 -13.08 -21.93 11.76
N PRO A 37 -13.89 -22.81 11.10
CA PRO A 37 -13.90 -24.23 11.40
C PRO A 37 -12.52 -24.88 11.24
N ALA A 38 -12.18 -25.80 12.15
CA ALA A 38 -10.87 -26.46 12.16
C ALA A 38 -10.54 -27.27 10.90
N ASN A 39 -11.53 -27.58 10.06
CA ASN A 39 -11.34 -28.25 8.77
C ASN A 39 -11.01 -27.30 7.61
N ILE A 40 -10.96 -25.98 7.85
CA ILE A 40 -10.50 -24.98 6.88
C ILE A 40 -9.04 -24.66 7.17
N GLN A 41 -8.17 -24.91 6.19
CA GLN A 41 -6.78 -24.49 6.28
C GLN A 41 -6.73 -22.96 6.28
N THR A 42 -6.09 -22.34 7.26
CA THR A 42 -5.99 -20.87 7.33
C THR A 42 -4.57 -20.42 7.00
N VAL A 43 -4.46 -19.40 6.15
CA VAL A 43 -3.19 -18.80 5.73
C VAL A 43 -3.31 -17.28 5.87
N PHE A 44 -2.46 -16.68 6.71
CA PHE A 44 -2.27 -15.23 6.73
C PHE A 44 -1.31 -14.83 5.61
N LEU A 45 -1.69 -13.80 4.84
CA LEU A 45 -0.82 -13.21 3.84
C LEU A 45 0.25 -12.35 4.52
N ASP A 46 1.44 -12.31 3.94
CA ASP A 46 2.45 -11.30 4.26
C ASP A 46 2.03 -9.97 3.61
N PRO A 47 1.80 -8.90 4.39
CA PRO A 47 1.37 -7.60 3.86
C PRO A 47 2.45 -6.93 2.99
N ALA A 48 3.71 -7.34 3.11
CA ALA A 48 4.83 -6.78 2.35
C ALA A 48 5.11 -7.52 1.02
N ALA A 49 4.34 -8.58 0.71
CA ALA A 49 4.51 -9.37 -0.50
C ALA A 49 3.25 -9.39 -1.39
N ASP A 50 3.41 -9.80 -2.64
CA ASP A 50 2.32 -9.90 -3.62
C ASP A 50 1.36 -11.04 -3.21
N GLY A 51 0.13 -10.69 -2.79
CA GLY A 51 -0.83 -11.67 -2.28
C GLY A 51 -1.29 -12.69 -3.32
N ILE A 52 -1.31 -12.34 -4.61
CA ILE A 52 -1.70 -13.30 -5.66
C ILE A 52 -0.61 -14.37 -5.85
N GLU A 53 0.66 -13.96 -5.80
CA GLU A 53 1.77 -14.91 -5.81
C GLU A 53 1.72 -15.84 -4.60
N GLN A 54 1.48 -15.29 -3.40
CA GLN A 54 1.36 -16.07 -2.16
C GLN A 54 0.23 -17.11 -2.24
N ILE A 55 -0.97 -16.70 -2.67
CA ILE A 55 -2.10 -17.63 -2.84
C ILE A 55 -1.76 -18.70 -3.87
N THR A 56 -1.18 -18.32 -5.01
CA THR A 56 -0.80 -19.27 -6.08
C THR A 56 0.15 -20.33 -5.56
N ASN A 57 1.15 -19.93 -4.75
CA ASN A 57 2.11 -20.84 -4.16
C ASN A 57 1.46 -21.75 -3.10
N ALA A 58 0.60 -21.19 -2.25
CA ALA A 58 -0.09 -21.93 -1.19
C ALA A 58 -1.12 -22.94 -1.70
N LEU A 59 -1.73 -22.69 -2.86
CA LEU A 59 -2.65 -23.62 -3.51
C LEU A 59 -1.93 -24.83 -4.12
N GLY A 60 -0.63 -24.73 -4.39
CA GLY A 60 0.13 -25.78 -5.04
C GLY A 60 0.14 -27.10 -4.25
N GLY A 61 -0.22 -28.20 -4.92
CA GLY A 61 -0.07 -29.56 -4.39
C GLY A 61 -1.33 -30.19 -3.79
N ASN A 62 -2.45 -29.46 -3.76
CA ASN A 62 -3.74 -29.95 -3.27
C ASN A 62 -4.89 -29.64 -4.25
N LYS A 63 -6.07 -30.22 -3.97
CA LYS A 63 -7.32 -29.93 -4.67
C LYS A 63 -8.33 -29.35 -3.68
N TYR A 64 -8.73 -28.10 -3.89
CA TYR A 64 -9.67 -27.40 -3.02
C TYR A 64 -11.06 -27.31 -3.65
N SER A 65 -12.08 -27.50 -2.82
CA SER A 65 -13.47 -27.28 -3.18
C SER A 65 -13.98 -25.89 -2.78
N ALA A 66 -13.26 -25.20 -1.90
CA ALA A 66 -13.59 -23.85 -1.51
C ALA A 66 -12.32 -23.04 -1.21
N ILE A 67 -12.27 -21.81 -1.74
CA ILE A 67 -11.30 -20.80 -1.36
C ILE A 67 -12.06 -19.62 -0.76
N HIS A 68 -11.73 -19.27 0.48
CA HIS A 68 -12.20 -18.05 1.13
C HIS A 68 -11.09 -17.01 1.08
N ILE A 69 -11.38 -15.79 0.64
CA ILE A 69 -10.45 -14.67 0.63
C ILE A 69 -11.07 -13.54 1.45
N ILE A 70 -10.48 -13.23 2.60
CA ILE A 70 -10.94 -12.19 3.51
C ILE A 70 -9.93 -11.05 3.48
N SER A 71 -10.33 -9.92 2.92
CA SER A 71 -9.44 -8.76 2.79
C SER A 71 -10.22 -7.45 2.63
N HIS A 72 -9.51 -6.33 2.53
CA HIS A 72 -10.18 -5.09 2.15
C HIS A 72 -10.66 -5.14 0.68
N GLY A 73 -11.88 -4.66 0.45
CA GLY A 73 -12.51 -4.54 -0.86
C GLY A 73 -12.77 -3.10 -1.28
N ASN A 74 -13.08 -2.95 -2.55
CA ASN A 74 -13.64 -1.74 -3.16
C ASN A 74 -14.54 -2.13 -4.33
N THR A 75 -15.25 -1.16 -4.91
CA THR A 75 -15.97 -1.31 -6.19
C THR A 75 -15.10 -2.01 -7.25
N GLY A 76 -15.39 -3.28 -7.53
CA GLY A 76 -14.69 -4.08 -8.56
C GLY A 76 -13.24 -4.47 -8.25
N SER A 77 -12.81 -4.47 -6.98
CA SER A 77 -11.44 -4.87 -6.63
C SER A 77 -11.25 -5.35 -5.18
N ILE A 78 -10.17 -6.10 -4.95
CA ILE A 78 -9.68 -6.49 -3.62
C ILE A 78 -8.20 -6.17 -3.44
N GLN A 79 -7.80 -5.88 -2.21
CA GLN A 79 -6.39 -5.77 -1.80
C GLN A 79 -5.94 -7.08 -1.18
N LEU A 80 -4.74 -7.55 -1.54
CA LEU A 80 -4.12 -8.77 -1.00
C LEU A 80 -2.61 -8.53 -0.82
N GLY A 81 -2.20 -8.17 0.40
CA GLY A 81 -0.84 -7.71 0.66
C GLY A 81 -0.51 -6.49 -0.19
N THR A 82 0.54 -6.56 -1.02
CA THR A 82 0.87 -5.47 -1.97
C THR A 82 0.12 -5.56 -3.31
N ALA A 83 -0.72 -6.58 -3.49
CA ALA A 83 -1.42 -6.82 -4.75
C ALA A 83 -2.83 -6.23 -4.75
N GLN A 84 -3.13 -5.39 -5.75
CA GLN A 84 -4.50 -5.02 -6.07
C GLN A 84 -5.03 -5.90 -7.21
N LEU A 85 -6.04 -6.71 -6.93
CA LEU A 85 -6.71 -7.55 -7.93
C LEU A 85 -8.03 -6.90 -8.37
N ASN A 86 -8.14 -6.58 -9.65
CA ASN A 86 -9.30 -5.95 -10.29
C ASN A 86 -9.40 -6.39 -11.76
N ALA A 87 -10.40 -5.94 -12.52
CA ALA A 87 -10.58 -6.33 -13.92
C ALA A 87 -9.34 -6.06 -14.81
N ALA A 88 -8.61 -4.97 -14.58
CA ALA A 88 -7.43 -4.59 -15.36
C ALA A 88 -6.18 -5.40 -14.97
N THR A 89 -5.87 -5.50 -13.66
CA THR A 89 -4.68 -6.20 -13.16
C THR A 89 -4.81 -7.71 -13.34
N LEU A 90 -6.03 -8.23 -13.26
CA LEU A 90 -6.35 -9.63 -13.58
C LEU A 90 -5.95 -10.00 -15.01
N GLN A 91 -6.17 -9.12 -16.00
CA GLN A 91 -5.79 -9.40 -17.38
C GLN A 91 -4.31 -9.13 -17.66
N THR A 92 -3.78 -8.03 -17.13
CA THR A 92 -2.45 -7.52 -17.50
C THR A 92 -1.30 -8.12 -16.69
N LYS A 93 -1.56 -8.58 -15.46
CA LYS A 93 -0.53 -9.05 -14.52
C LYS A 93 -0.77 -10.47 -14.01
N TYR A 94 -2.00 -10.79 -13.60
CA TYR A 94 -2.25 -12.00 -12.82
C TYR A 94 -2.87 -13.17 -13.59
N ARG A 95 -3.20 -12.99 -14.87
CA ARG A 95 -3.94 -13.98 -15.67
C ARG A 95 -3.34 -15.39 -15.58
N GLU A 96 -2.03 -15.52 -15.78
CA GLU A 96 -1.36 -16.83 -15.74
C GLU A 96 -1.38 -17.47 -14.35
N MET A 97 -1.23 -16.68 -13.28
CA MET A 97 -1.32 -17.16 -11.90
C MET A 97 -2.73 -17.65 -11.58
N LEU A 98 -3.75 -16.89 -11.96
CA LEU A 98 -5.15 -17.26 -11.78
C LEU A 98 -5.54 -18.51 -12.59
N GLN A 99 -4.96 -18.69 -13.78
CA GLN A 99 -5.13 -19.93 -14.55
C GLN A 99 -4.50 -21.14 -13.83
N LYS A 100 -3.40 -20.96 -13.09
CA LYS A 100 -2.82 -22.03 -12.26
C LYS A 100 -3.72 -22.40 -11.10
N TRP A 101 -4.56 -21.48 -10.59
CA TRP A 101 -5.51 -21.81 -9.52
C TRP A 101 -6.47 -22.90 -9.97
N ARG A 102 -6.98 -22.83 -11.22
CA ARG A 102 -7.85 -23.86 -11.81
C ARG A 102 -7.30 -25.28 -11.68
N ALA A 103 -5.98 -25.44 -11.83
CA ALA A 103 -5.34 -26.76 -11.70
C ALA A 103 -5.35 -27.31 -10.27
N ASN A 104 -5.61 -26.48 -9.25
CA ASN A 104 -5.73 -26.85 -7.84
C ASN A 104 -7.18 -26.78 -7.33
N LEU A 105 -8.16 -26.60 -8.21
CA LEU A 105 -9.58 -26.58 -7.88
C LEU A 105 -10.28 -27.86 -8.31
N THR A 106 -11.35 -28.22 -7.58
CA THR A 106 -12.34 -29.22 -8.02
C THR A 106 -13.26 -28.64 -9.10
N PRO A 107 -14.00 -29.47 -9.87
CA PRO A 107 -14.93 -28.97 -10.90
C PRO A 107 -16.05 -28.07 -10.37
N GLU A 108 -16.49 -28.29 -9.14
CA GLU A 108 -17.55 -27.55 -8.44
C GLU A 108 -16.93 -26.68 -7.33
N ALA A 109 -15.75 -26.09 -7.57
CA ALA A 109 -15.09 -25.29 -6.55
C ALA A 109 -15.68 -23.88 -6.48
N ASP A 110 -15.84 -23.39 -5.25
CA ASP A 110 -16.29 -22.02 -4.98
C ASP A 110 -15.10 -21.12 -4.58
N ILE A 111 -15.13 -19.86 -5.02
CA ILE A 111 -14.27 -18.80 -4.50
C ILE A 111 -15.17 -17.72 -3.86
N LEU A 112 -14.96 -17.48 -2.57
CA LEU A 112 -15.75 -16.53 -1.79
C LEU A 112 -14.87 -15.33 -1.42
N LEU A 113 -15.23 -14.15 -1.93
CA LEU A 113 -14.50 -12.91 -1.69
C LEU A 113 -15.24 -12.05 -0.66
N TYR A 114 -14.66 -11.93 0.53
CA TYR A 114 -15.16 -11.07 1.61
C TYR A 114 -14.39 -9.76 1.60
N GLY A 115 -15.07 -8.70 1.18
CA GLY A 115 -14.53 -7.35 1.08
C GLY A 115 -15.63 -6.38 0.66
N CYS A 116 -15.58 -5.13 1.12
CA CYS A 116 -16.65 -4.18 0.79
C CYS A 116 -16.74 -3.92 -0.72
N ASN A 117 -17.96 -3.92 -1.25
CA ASN A 117 -18.34 -3.48 -2.59
C ASN A 117 -17.64 -4.20 -3.76
N VAL A 118 -17.01 -5.35 -3.52
CA VAL A 118 -16.20 -6.05 -4.54
C VAL A 118 -17.00 -6.33 -5.81
N ALA A 119 -18.28 -6.67 -5.66
CA ALA A 119 -19.21 -6.94 -6.76
C ALA A 119 -20.22 -5.81 -7.02
N GLU A 120 -19.96 -4.59 -6.53
CA GLU A 120 -20.76 -3.42 -6.94
C GLU A 120 -20.64 -3.19 -8.46
N ASN A 121 -19.48 -3.53 -9.05
CA ASN A 121 -19.34 -3.81 -10.48
C ASN A 121 -18.98 -5.30 -10.67
N THR A 122 -19.73 -6.00 -11.52
CA THR A 122 -19.64 -7.45 -11.69
C THR A 122 -18.54 -7.89 -12.66
N GLU A 123 -18.02 -7.00 -13.52
CA GLU A 123 -17.02 -7.34 -14.55
C GLU A 123 -15.79 -8.04 -13.96
N PHE A 124 -15.32 -7.56 -12.80
CA PHE A 124 -14.20 -8.19 -12.10
C PHE A 124 -14.50 -9.64 -11.71
N ILE A 125 -15.68 -9.88 -11.12
CA ILE A 125 -16.10 -11.21 -10.66
C ILE A 125 -16.28 -12.17 -11.84
N ASP A 126 -16.97 -11.73 -12.89
CA ASP A 126 -17.23 -12.55 -14.07
C ASP A 126 -15.93 -12.95 -14.79
N ASN A 127 -14.99 -12.00 -14.92
CA ASN A 127 -13.68 -12.28 -15.50
C ASN A 127 -12.86 -13.25 -14.64
N LEU A 128 -12.94 -13.13 -13.31
CA LEU A 128 -12.25 -14.04 -12.39
C LEU A 128 -12.83 -15.45 -12.46
N SER A 129 -14.16 -15.59 -12.52
CA SER A 129 -14.84 -16.87 -12.69
C SER A 129 -14.42 -17.54 -14.01
N GLN A 130 -14.41 -16.79 -15.12
CA GLN A 130 -14.00 -17.33 -16.42
C GLN A 130 -12.55 -17.83 -16.44
N ILE A 131 -11.62 -17.12 -15.78
CA ILE A 131 -10.20 -17.50 -15.78
C ILE A 131 -9.95 -18.71 -14.88
N THR A 132 -10.51 -18.70 -13.67
CA THR A 132 -10.33 -19.76 -12.68
C THR A 132 -11.16 -21.00 -13.01
N GLY A 133 -12.26 -20.83 -13.75
CA GLY A 133 -13.26 -21.87 -14.01
C GLY A 133 -14.05 -22.27 -12.78
N ALA A 134 -14.06 -21.43 -11.75
CA ALA A 134 -14.75 -21.63 -10.48
C ALA A 134 -15.99 -20.75 -10.40
N ASP A 135 -16.94 -21.16 -9.56
CA ASP A 135 -18.07 -20.32 -9.20
C ASP A 135 -17.61 -19.31 -8.14
N ILE A 136 -18.08 -18.06 -8.23
CA ILE A 136 -17.59 -16.96 -7.39
C ILE A 136 -18.73 -16.23 -6.69
N ALA A 137 -18.59 -16.02 -5.39
CA ALA A 137 -19.47 -15.18 -4.59
C ALA A 137 -18.70 -13.98 -4.02
N ALA A 138 -19.31 -12.81 -4.01
CA ALA A 138 -18.71 -11.59 -3.47
C ALA A 138 -19.78 -10.59 -2.99
N SER A 139 -19.42 -9.76 -2.00
CA SER A 139 -20.32 -8.71 -1.50
C SER A 139 -20.44 -7.55 -2.50
N ASN A 140 -21.65 -7.01 -2.68
CA ASN A 140 -21.88 -5.78 -3.45
C ASN A 140 -22.05 -4.52 -2.57
N ASN A 141 -22.03 -4.70 -1.26
CA ASN A 141 -22.16 -3.66 -0.24
C ASN A 141 -21.01 -3.76 0.78
N LYS A 142 -21.14 -3.08 1.92
CA LYS A 142 -20.14 -3.18 3.00
C LYS A 142 -20.15 -4.57 3.64
N THR A 143 -19.04 -5.29 3.58
CA THR A 143 -18.83 -6.48 4.41
C THR A 143 -18.33 -6.13 5.82
N GLY A 144 -18.93 -6.68 6.87
CA GLY A 144 -18.47 -6.58 8.26
C GLY A 144 -19.58 -6.21 9.26
N SER A 145 -19.36 -5.14 10.02
CA SER A 145 -20.22 -4.78 11.16
C SER A 145 -21.59 -4.25 10.73
N ASN A 146 -22.65 -4.91 11.23
CA ASN A 146 -24.03 -4.42 11.14
C ASN A 146 -24.21 -3.01 11.72
N LYS A 147 -23.43 -2.65 12.76
CA LYS A 147 -23.48 -1.31 13.36
C LYS A 147 -22.97 -0.21 12.43
N LEU A 148 -22.13 -0.58 11.44
CA LEU A 148 -21.58 0.32 10.43
C LEU A 148 -22.30 0.20 9.08
N GLY A 149 -23.42 -0.53 9.05
CA GLY A 149 -24.26 -0.75 7.87
C GLY A 149 -23.67 -1.76 6.89
N GLY A 150 -22.91 -2.74 7.39
CA GLY A 150 -22.44 -3.88 6.60
C GLY A 150 -22.89 -5.22 7.16
N ASP A 151 -22.74 -6.28 6.38
CA ASP A 151 -23.11 -7.65 6.75
C ASP A 151 -22.05 -8.65 6.25
N TRP A 152 -22.30 -9.96 6.33
CA TRP A 152 -21.36 -10.97 5.82
C TRP A 152 -21.93 -11.73 4.62
N ASP A 153 -22.97 -11.17 4.02
CA ASP A 153 -23.64 -11.76 2.87
C ASP A 153 -22.81 -11.51 1.60
N LEU A 154 -22.85 -12.49 0.70
CA LEU A 154 -22.24 -12.41 -0.62
C LEU A 154 -23.39 -12.42 -1.63
N GLU A 155 -23.92 -11.23 -1.92
CA GLU A 155 -25.16 -11.06 -2.68
C GLU A 155 -24.97 -11.37 -4.16
N TYR A 156 -23.77 -11.10 -4.68
CA TYR A 156 -23.46 -11.40 -6.06
C TYR A 156 -22.83 -12.77 -6.20
N ARG A 157 -23.30 -13.52 -7.20
CA ARG A 157 -22.84 -14.88 -7.52
C ARG A 157 -22.67 -15.02 -9.03
N SER A 158 -21.52 -15.48 -9.45
CA SER A 158 -21.25 -15.95 -10.82
C SER A 158 -21.11 -17.47 -10.74
N GLY A 159 -22.16 -18.19 -11.16
CA GLY A 159 -22.26 -19.65 -10.99
C GLY A 159 -23.15 -20.10 -9.81
N SER A 160 -23.05 -21.38 -9.43
CA SER A 160 -23.77 -21.94 -8.28
C SER A 160 -22.86 -21.91 -7.06
N ILE A 161 -23.40 -21.60 -5.88
CA ILE A 161 -22.59 -21.48 -4.66
C ILE A 161 -23.21 -22.36 -3.59
N GLU A 162 -22.54 -23.46 -3.29
CA GLU A 162 -22.93 -24.41 -2.24
C GLU A 162 -22.16 -24.16 -0.93
N THR A 163 -21.03 -23.46 -1.00
CA THR A 163 -20.20 -23.15 0.16
C THR A 163 -20.84 -22.09 1.05
N ALA A 164 -20.97 -22.41 2.34
CA ALA A 164 -21.46 -21.48 3.35
C ALA A 164 -20.37 -20.50 3.82
N VAL A 165 -20.80 -19.35 4.35
CA VAL A 165 -19.90 -18.42 5.05
C VAL A 165 -19.29 -19.11 6.28
N PRO A 166 -17.96 -19.20 6.40
CA PRO A 166 -17.33 -19.99 7.46
C PRO A 166 -17.12 -19.21 8.77
N ILE A 167 -17.28 -17.89 8.74
CA ILE A 167 -17.04 -17.01 9.90
C ILE A 167 -18.15 -17.24 10.92
N ALA A 168 -17.80 -17.54 12.18
CA ALA A 168 -18.79 -17.88 13.20
C ALA A 168 -19.78 -16.73 13.45
N ILE A 169 -21.06 -17.05 13.68
CA ILE A 169 -22.16 -16.07 13.87
C ILE A 169 -21.83 -15.06 14.99
N ASP A 170 -21.23 -15.51 16.09
CA ASP A 170 -20.88 -14.62 17.20
C ASP A 170 -19.75 -13.65 16.82
N THR A 171 -18.82 -14.08 15.96
CA THR A 171 -17.79 -13.19 15.41
C THR A 171 -18.42 -12.17 14.47
N GLN A 172 -19.30 -12.61 13.57
CA GLN A 172 -20.02 -11.72 12.66
C GLN A 172 -20.80 -10.61 13.38
N LYS A 173 -21.45 -10.94 14.51
CA LYS A 173 -22.21 -9.99 15.33
C LYS A 173 -21.33 -9.00 16.10
N ASN A 174 -20.16 -9.45 16.55
CA ASN A 174 -19.28 -8.68 17.43
C ASN A 174 -18.19 -7.91 16.70
N TYR A 175 -17.92 -8.23 15.44
CA TYR A 175 -16.96 -7.51 14.62
C TYR A 175 -17.32 -6.01 14.53
N SER A 176 -16.37 -5.15 14.87
CA SER A 176 -16.58 -3.71 15.03
C SER A 176 -16.17 -2.86 13.83
N SER A 177 -15.63 -3.48 12.79
CA SER A 177 -15.12 -2.79 11.60
C SER A 177 -15.85 -3.23 10.32
N VAL A 178 -15.47 -2.67 9.18
CA VAL A 178 -15.87 -3.13 7.84
C VAL A 178 -14.64 -3.37 6.99
N LEU A 179 -14.73 -4.25 6.01
CA LEU A 179 -13.64 -4.67 5.14
C LEU A 179 -13.41 -3.70 3.96
N ALA A 180 -13.40 -2.39 4.21
CA ALA A 180 -13.37 -1.36 3.16
C ALA A 180 -11.96 -0.83 2.89
N THR A 181 -11.59 -0.59 1.63
CA THR A 181 -10.46 0.30 1.28
C THR A 181 -10.95 1.76 1.13
N PHE A 182 -10.06 2.75 1.31
CA PHE A 182 -10.41 4.15 1.06
C PHE A 182 -10.02 4.57 -0.36
N THR A 183 -10.98 4.77 -1.26
CA THR A 183 -10.69 5.20 -2.65
C THR A 183 -10.94 6.68 -2.87
N VAL A 184 -10.00 7.32 -3.58
CA VAL A 184 -10.05 8.74 -3.90
C VAL A 184 -9.94 8.92 -5.42
N PRO A 185 -11.01 9.31 -6.14
CA PRO A 185 -10.95 9.56 -7.59
C PRO A 185 -10.23 10.89 -7.92
N ALA A 186 -9.70 11.02 -9.15
CA ALA A 186 -9.05 12.25 -9.65
C ALA A 186 -10.00 13.14 -10.48
N GLY A 187 -9.78 14.46 -10.51
CA GLY A 187 -10.31 15.37 -11.56
C GLY A 187 -11.41 16.40 -11.26
N ASP A 188 -12.02 16.51 -10.07
CA ASP A 188 -13.02 17.57 -9.76
C ASP A 188 -12.43 18.75 -8.96
N THR A 189 -12.60 19.98 -9.49
CA THR A 189 -12.11 21.26 -8.91
C THR A 189 -13.21 22.08 -8.23
N SER A 190 -14.43 21.55 -8.07
CA SER A 190 -15.51 22.25 -7.38
C SER A 190 -15.38 22.13 -5.85
N ASN A 191 -15.28 23.28 -5.20
CA ASN A 191 -15.08 23.43 -3.76
C ASN A 191 -16.39 23.25 -2.97
N THR A 192 -17.04 22.09 -3.10
CA THR A 192 -18.27 21.74 -2.38
C THR A 192 -18.23 20.29 -1.91
N GLY A 193 -17.40 20.01 -0.89
CA GLY A 193 -17.57 18.87 0.02
C GLY A 193 -17.26 17.46 -0.49
N THR A 194 -17.07 17.23 -1.80
CA THR A 194 -16.74 15.90 -2.36
C THR A 194 -15.71 15.97 -3.50
N GLY A 195 -14.73 16.88 -3.42
CA GLY A 195 -13.67 17.05 -4.43
C GLY A 195 -12.31 16.48 -4.02
N THR A 196 -11.73 15.61 -4.85
CA THR A 196 -10.33 15.09 -4.94
C THR A 196 -9.37 15.33 -3.75
N THR A 197 -8.87 16.54 -3.57
CA THR A 197 -7.94 16.90 -2.46
C THR A 197 -8.61 16.76 -1.10
N GLY A 198 -9.89 17.12 -1.00
CA GLY A 198 -10.76 16.81 0.13
C GLY A 198 -11.02 15.32 0.30
N GLY A 199 -11.08 14.56 -0.78
CA GLY A 199 -11.18 13.09 -0.73
C GLY A 199 -9.94 12.43 -0.13
N LEU A 200 -8.73 12.85 -0.52
CA LEU A 200 -7.49 12.36 0.09
C LEU A 200 -7.35 12.84 1.55
N VAL A 201 -7.73 14.09 1.84
CA VAL A 201 -7.81 14.60 3.22
C VAL A 201 -8.77 13.76 4.07
N TRP A 202 -9.95 13.44 3.54
CA TRP A 202 -10.95 12.62 4.21
C TRP A 202 -10.43 11.19 4.45
N ALA A 203 -9.87 10.55 3.43
CA ALA A 203 -9.32 9.20 3.52
C ALA A 203 -8.22 9.11 4.58
N ILE A 204 -7.29 10.08 4.62
CA ILE A 204 -6.25 10.14 5.65
C ILE A 204 -6.87 10.35 7.05
N ASN A 205 -7.90 11.18 7.17
CA ASN A 205 -8.56 11.38 8.46
C ASN A 205 -9.32 10.14 8.94
N GLN A 206 -9.92 9.37 8.04
CA GLN A 206 -10.57 8.10 8.39
C GLN A 206 -9.54 7.06 8.81
N ALA A 207 -8.48 6.89 8.02
CA ALA A 207 -7.39 5.99 8.34
C ALA A 207 -6.68 6.36 9.66
N ASN A 208 -6.60 7.64 10.01
CA ASN A 208 -6.09 8.09 11.31
C ASN A 208 -7.04 7.81 12.49
N ALA A 209 -8.32 7.53 12.24
CA ALA A 209 -9.31 7.27 13.28
C ALA A 209 -9.25 5.82 13.80
N THR A 210 -8.59 4.95 13.05
CA THR A 210 -8.38 3.53 13.33
C THR A 210 -6.94 3.28 13.80
N PRO A 211 -6.72 2.33 14.73
CA PRO A 211 -5.38 1.92 15.13
C PRO A 211 -4.71 0.96 14.15
N GLU A 212 -5.49 0.41 13.22
CA GLU A 212 -5.08 -0.62 12.27
C GLU A 212 -4.47 0.00 10.99
N PRO A 213 -3.67 -0.77 10.23
CA PRO A 213 -3.14 -0.32 8.95
C PRO A 213 -4.26 -0.11 7.92
N ASP A 214 -4.24 1.00 7.20
CA ASP A 214 -5.25 1.30 6.18
C ASP A 214 -4.62 1.55 4.80
N THR A 215 -5.32 1.13 3.74
CA THR A 215 -4.92 1.39 2.36
C THR A 215 -5.82 2.44 1.72
N ILE A 216 -5.20 3.51 1.23
CA ILE A 216 -5.83 4.57 0.43
C ILE A 216 -5.44 4.38 -1.04
N VAL A 217 -6.43 4.14 -1.89
CA VAL A 217 -6.25 3.94 -3.32
C VAL A 217 -6.59 5.23 -4.07
N LEU A 218 -5.61 5.83 -4.75
CA LEU A 218 -5.84 7.00 -5.59
C LEU A 218 -6.26 6.56 -7.00
N GLY A 219 -7.16 7.31 -7.62
CA GLY A 219 -7.40 7.26 -9.06
C GLY A 219 -6.30 8.00 -9.82
N GLY A 220 -5.91 7.50 -10.99
CA GLY A 220 -4.93 8.14 -11.86
C GLY A 220 -5.38 9.54 -12.30
N GLY A 221 -4.52 10.54 -12.13
CA GLY A 221 -4.83 11.94 -12.44
C GLY A 221 -4.11 12.93 -11.51
N THR A 222 -4.42 14.23 -11.61
CA THR A 222 -3.71 15.25 -10.83
C THR A 222 -4.53 15.72 -9.62
N TYR A 223 -3.90 15.76 -8.45
CA TYR A 223 -4.43 16.30 -7.20
C TYR A 223 -3.65 17.56 -6.84
N SER A 224 -4.29 18.73 -6.99
CA SER A 224 -3.64 20.04 -6.85
C SER A 224 -3.98 20.69 -5.52
N PHE A 225 -3.01 20.74 -4.60
CA PHE A 225 -3.19 21.33 -3.28
C PHE A 225 -2.83 22.82 -3.29
N ALA A 226 -3.82 23.67 -3.04
CA ALA A 226 -3.68 25.13 -3.02
C ALA A 226 -3.82 25.75 -1.62
N THR A 227 -4.35 25.01 -0.65
CA THR A 227 -4.68 25.48 0.70
C THR A 227 -3.84 24.74 1.74
N VAL A 228 -3.54 25.43 2.85
CA VAL A 228 -2.90 24.82 4.02
C VAL A 228 -3.96 24.07 4.81
N ASN A 229 -3.76 22.78 5.05
CA ASN A 229 -4.60 21.95 5.91
C ASN A 229 -4.26 22.13 7.39
N ASN A 230 -2.97 22.10 7.74
CA ASN A 230 -2.50 22.30 9.12
C ASN A 230 -1.09 22.92 9.17
N TRP A 231 -0.65 23.30 10.37
CA TRP A 231 0.61 24.03 10.60
C TRP A 231 1.63 23.24 11.43
N TRP A 232 1.46 21.93 11.62
CA TRP A 232 2.39 21.12 12.40
C TRP A 232 3.77 21.12 11.80
N TYR A 233 4.72 21.75 12.50
CA TYR A 233 6.10 21.97 12.05
C TYR A 233 6.21 22.75 10.72
N GLY A 234 5.19 23.56 10.38
CA GLY A 234 5.08 24.29 9.11
C GLY A 234 3.81 23.96 8.33
N PRO A 235 3.49 24.72 7.26
CA PRO A 235 2.27 24.51 6.48
C PRO A 235 2.29 23.18 5.72
N ASN A 236 1.24 22.39 5.90
CA ASN A 236 1.05 21.08 5.28
C ASN A 236 -0.23 21.06 4.42
N ALA A 237 -0.21 20.38 3.29
CA ALA A 237 -1.31 20.24 2.35
C ALA A 237 -2.35 19.21 2.79
N LEU A 238 -1.88 18.15 3.44
CA LEU A 238 -2.69 17.02 3.90
C LEU A 238 -2.69 16.98 5.44
N PRO A 239 -3.65 16.27 6.04
CA PRO A 239 -3.60 15.97 7.46
C PRO A 239 -2.30 15.25 7.80
N ALA A 240 -1.91 15.36 9.06
CA ALA A 240 -0.80 14.57 9.55
C ALA A 240 -1.15 13.09 9.53
N ILE A 241 -0.24 12.27 9.02
CA ILE A 241 -0.37 10.82 9.08
C ILE A 241 0.04 10.39 10.48
N ALA A 242 -0.90 9.82 11.22
CA ALA A 242 -0.78 9.44 12.63
C ALA A 242 -1.04 7.94 12.89
N SER A 243 -1.48 7.20 11.87
CA SER A 243 -1.58 5.74 11.83
C SER A 243 -0.72 5.17 10.69
N ASP A 244 -0.65 3.84 10.61
CA ASP A 244 0.00 3.15 9.49
C ASP A 244 -0.91 3.24 8.27
N ILE A 245 -0.47 3.97 7.24
CA ILE A 245 -1.25 4.18 6.00
C ILE A 245 -0.40 3.81 4.80
N THR A 246 -0.96 2.98 3.92
CA THR A 246 -0.47 2.75 2.56
C THR A 246 -1.24 3.64 1.58
N ILE A 247 -0.55 4.39 0.72
CA ILE A 247 -1.19 5.17 -0.35
C ILE A 247 -0.77 4.59 -1.70
N GLU A 248 -1.72 3.98 -2.41
CA GLU A 248 -1.52 3.45 -3.76
C GLU A 248 -1.79 4.54 -4.80
N GLY A 249 -0.74 4.95 -5.51
CA GLY A 249 -0.82 6.11 -6.40
C GLY A 249 -1.59 5.89 -7.71
N ASN A 250 -1.54 4.70 -8.31
CA ASN A 250 -2.15 4.39 -9.63
C ASN A 250 -1.97 5.47 -10.72
N GLY A 251 -0.78 6.05 -10.82
CA GLY A 251 -0.48 7.12 -11.79
C GLY A 251 -0.96 8.52 -11.36
N ALA A 252 -1.36 8.69 -10.10
CA ALA A 252 -1.69 9.99 -9.52
C ALA A 252 -0.47 10.91 -9.44
N ASN A 253 -0.70 12.20 -9.71
CA ASN A 253 0.26 13.26 -9.54
C ASN A 253 -0.20 14.21 -8.43
N LEU A 254 0.52 14.24 -7.31
CA LEU A 254 0.24 15.16 -6.21
C LEU A 254 1.05 16.44 -6.41
N THR A 255 0.35 17.53 -6.72
CA THR A 255 1.00 18.80 -7.07
C THR A 255 0.63 19.91 -6.10
N ARG A 256 1.54 20.88 -5.97
CA ARG A 256 1.28 22.13 -5.23
C ARG A 256 0.84 23.17 -6.24
N SER A 257 -0.30 23.80 -6.01
CA SER A 257 -0.87 24.76 -6.95
C SER A 257 -0.30 26.18 -6.82
N ARG A 258 0.49 26.48 -5.78
CA ARG A 258 1.08 27.81 -5.50
C ARG A 258 2.55 27.70 -5.08
N ASP A 259 3.30 28.79 -5.26
CA ASP A 259 4.72 28.94 -4.86
C ASP A 259 4.95 28.97 -3.35
N ASP A 260 3.89 28.99 -2.54
CA ASP A 260 4.01 28.90 -1.09
C ASP A 260 4.63 27.55 -0.71
N ARG A 261 5.58 27.58 0.23
CA ARG A 261 6.38 26.42 0.66
C ARG A 261 5.55 25.44 1.50
N LEU A 262 4.57 24.79 0.87
CA LEU A 262 3.66 23.80 1.44
C LEU A 262 4.29 22.41 1.39
N ARG A 263 4.31 21.65 2.49
CA ARG A 263 4.67 20.21 2.42
C ARG A 263 3.44 19.41 2.05
N LEU A 264 3.56 18.40 1.18
CA LEU A 264 2.42 17.54 0.85
C LEU A 264 2.08 16.63 2.03
N PHE A 265 3.07 15.90 2.52
CA PHE A 265 2.93 14.98 3.64
C PHE A 265 3.66 15.49 4.88
N TYR A 266 3.06 15.21 6.03
CA TYR A 266 3.71 15.25 7.32
C TYR A 266 3.36 13.95 8.06
N VAL A 267 4.37 13.15 8.39
CA VAL A 267 4.21 11.91 9.17
C VAL A 267 4.60 12.24 10.61
N GLY A 268 3.64 12.08 11.53
CA GLY A 268 3.80 12.46 12.94
C GLY A 268 3.37 11.33 13.86
N ALA A 269 4.20 10.98 14.85
CA ALA A 269 3.98 9.85 15.75
C ALA A 269 2.89 10.07 16.83
N ILE A 270 1.94 11.01 16.66
CA ILE A 270 1.08 11.47 17.76
C ILE A 270 -0.39 11.51 17.36
N ARG A 271 -1.21 10.66 18.02
CA ARG A 271 -2.68 10.79 18.04
C ARG A 271 -3.06 12.17 18.59
N PRO A 272 -3.98 12.91 17.95
CA PRO A 272 -4.14 14.35 18.16
C PRO A 272 -4.66 14.69 19.57
N GLN A 273 -3.75 14.98 20.51
CA GLN A 273 -4.13 15.53 21.82
C GLN A 273 -3.37 16.82 22.20
N LEU A 274 -2.58 17.40 21.29
CA LEU A 274 -1.91 18.69 21.55
C LEU A 274 -2.49 19.81 20.68
N PRO A 275 -2.80 20.99 21.27
CA PRO A 275 -3.26 22.15 20.53
C PRO A 275 -2.28 22.54 19.41
N GLN A 276 -2.81 22.83 18.24
CA GLN A 276 -2.05 23.29 17.08
C GLN A 276 -1.24 24.56 17.44
N PRO A 277 0.09 24.61 17.19
CA PRO A 277 0.84 25.84 17.30
C PRO A 277 0.35 26.82 16.23
N ARG A 278 -0.25 27.93 16.65
CA ARG A 278 -0.70 28.98 15.72
C ARG A 278 0.50 29.52 14.92
N PRO A 279 0.32 29.84 13.62
CA PRO A 279 1.35 30.56 12.88
C PRO A 279 1.67 31.88 13.62
N ARG A 280 2.95 32.23 13.68
CA ARG A 280 3.35 33.57 14.13
C ARG A 280 2.78 34.57 13.14
N GLN A 281 1.69 35.26 13.51
CA GLN A 281 1.25 36.43 12.77
C GLN A 281 2.43 37.43 12.72
N PRO A 282 2.72 38.06 11.57
CA PRO A 282 3.61 39.21 11.56
C PRO A 282 2.95 40.29 12.42
N HIS A 283 3.45 40.47 13.65
CA HIS A 283 3.07 41.61 14.45
C HIS A 283 3.43 42.88 13.66
N PRO A 284 2.50 43.85 13.51
CA PRO A 284 2.90 45.17 13.04
C PRO A 284 4.00 45.67 13.96
N ALA A 285 5.08 46.19 13.37
CA ALA A 285 6.26 46.64 14.09
C ALA A 285 5.84 47.63 15.18
N GLN A 286 5.77 47.15 16.42
CA GLN A 286 5.62 48.03 17.56
C GLN A 286 7.00 48.62 17.87
N PRO A 287 7.11 49.94 18.09
CA PRO A 287 8.38 50.55 18.46
C PRO A 287 8.85 49.96 19.80
N HIS A 288 10.06 49.41 19.81
CA HIS A 288 10.66 48.81 20.99
C HIS A 288 10.87 49.86 22.10
N PRO A 289 10.35 49.65 23.32
CA PRO A 289 10.85 50.35 24.49
C PRO A 289 12.20 49.74 24.93
N PRO A 290 13.05 50.50 25.64
CA PRO A 290 14.46 50.15 25.85
C PRO A 290 14.64 48.86 26.65
N LYS A 291 15.75 48.16 26.36
CA LYS A 291 16.18 46.92 27.00
C LYS A 291 16.08 47.00 28.53
N ARG A 292 15.25 46.14 29.12
CA ARG A 292 15.22 45.91 30.57
C ARG A 292 15.48 44.42 30.83
N LEU A 293 16.61 44.12 31.48
CA LEU A 293 16.82 42.84 32.14
C LEU A 293 15.91 42.78 33.37
N SER A 294 15.28 41.62 33.60
CA SER A 294 14.63 41.32 34.88
C SER A 294 14.81 39.84 35.19
N PHE A 295 15.43 39.57 36.35
CA PHE A 295 15.65 38.26 36.94
C PHE A 295 14.72 38.08 38.14
N ARG A 296 14.20 36.87 38.34
CA ARG A 296 13.85 36.22 39.63
C ARG A 296 13.47 34.76 39.32
N ARG A 297 13.67 33.75 40.17
CA ARG A 297 14.44 33.46 41.40
C ARG A 297 14.29 31.93 41.45
N ASP A 298 15.24 31.15 40.96
CA ASP A 298 16.07 30.32 41.83
C ASP A 298 17.07 29.54 40.95
N GLN A 299 18.35 29.88 41.06
CA GLN A 299 19.44 28.92 40.89
C GLN A 299 20.19 28.88 42.21
N LEU A 300 20.20 27.73 42.87
CA LEU A 300 21.32 27.33 43.72
C LEU A 300 22.16 26.33 42.93
N PHE A 301 23.34 26.80 42.51
CA PHE A 301 24.61 26.05 42.34
C PHE A 301 24.63 24.88 41.32
N ARG A 302 25.60 24.68 40.42
CA ARG A 302 27.00 25.13 40.29
C ARG A 302 27.48 24.94 38.84
N ARG A 303 28.16 25.98 38.34
CA ARG A 303 29.38 26.02 37.49
C ARG A 303 29.52 25.06 36.31
N TRP A 304 29.71 25.63 35.11
CA TRP A 304 30.96 25.49 34.33
C TRP A 304 31.28 26.83 33.63
N ARG A 305 32.56 27.25 33.68
CA ARG A 305 33.08 28.49 33.05
C ARG A 305 33.60 28.19 31.64
N CYS A 306 33.32 29.07 30.68
CA CYS A 306 34.13 29.23 29.47
C CYS A 306 35.24 30.27 29.71
N ARG A 307 36.44 30.01 29.19
CA ARG A 307 37.54 30.98 29.07
C ARG A 307 37.71 31.33 27.59
N HIS A 308 37.52 32.60 27.23
CA HIS A 308 37.87 33.15 25.92
C HIS A 308 39.35 33.53 25.87
N GLY A 309 39.98 33.39 24.70
CA GLY A 309 41.27 33.98 24.38
C GLY A 309 41.57 33.90 22.88
N ARG A 310 41.76 35.05 22.25
CA ARG A 310 41.99 35.30 20.82
C ARG A 310 43.32 34.73 20.32
N GLY A 311 43.43 34.45 19.02
CA GLY A 311 44.72 34.34 18.32
C GLY A 311 44.64 33.61 16.98
N ASN A 312 44.95 34.31 15.88
CA ASN A 312 45.17 33.78 14.53
C ASN A 312 46.15 32.59 14.51
N LEU A 313 45.95 31.62 13.61
CA LEU A 313 46.97 31.02 12.74
C LEU A 313 46.36 29.97 11.78
N GLN A 314 46.88 29.97 10.55
CA GLN A 314 46.53 29.18 9.36
C GLN A 314 46.64 27.65 9.54
N PRO A 315 46.04 26.84 8.63
CA PRO A 315 45.97 25.39 8.76
C PRO A 315 47.32 24.72 8.44
N ARG A 316 47.77 23.80 9.31
CA ARG A 316 48.81 22.83 8.99
C ARG A 316 48.24 21.42 8.92
N GLN A 317 48.61 20.77 7.83
CA GLN A 317 48.23 19.45 7.36
C GLN A 317 48.49 18.34 8.39
N SER A 318 47.51 17.46 8.58
CA SER A 318 47.65 16.20 9.30
C SER A 318 48.01 15.08 8.31
N HIS A 319 49.23 14.56 8.40
CA HIS A 319 49.57 13.20 7.94
C HIS A 319 49.63 12.27 9.16
N PRO A 320 48.97 11.09 9.15
CA PRO A 320 49.15 10.09 10.20
C PRO A 320 50.37 9.21 9.88
N ARG A 321 51.32 9.13 10.83
CA ARG A 321 52.39 8.12 10.85
C ARG A 321 51.86 6.82 11.47
N LYS A 322 51.75 5.76 10.67
CA LYS A 322 51.83 4.37 11.17
C LYS A 322 53.26 3.87 10.99
N ARG A 323 53.84 3.30 12.05
CA ARG A 323 55.10 2.55 12.03
C ARG A 323 54.80 1.08 11.75
N HIS A 324 55.60 0.43 10.91
CA HIS A 324 56.09 -0.93 11.12
C HIS A 324 57.44 -1.10 10.36
N PRO A 325 58.33 -2.00 10.81
CA PRO A 325 59.77 -1.88 10.59
C PRO A 325 60.33 -2.74 9.45
N ASP A 326 61.51 -2.29 8.99
CA ASP A 326 62.69 -2.98 8.45
C ASP A 326 62.59 -3.95 7.25
N GLY A 327 63.48 -3.73 6.27
CA GLY A 327 64.17 -4.85 5.62
C GLY A 327 64.31 -4.84 4.10
N GLN A 328 65.18 -3.97 3.58
CA GLN A 328 66.16 -4.26 2.51
C GLN A 328 65.75 -4.48 1.02
N GLN A 329 66.54 -3.77 0.18
CA GLN A 329 67.04 -4.09 -1.17
C GLN A 329 66.21 -3.73 -2.44
N SER A 330 66.72 -2.69 -3.13
CA SER A 330 66.64 -2.41 -4.58
C SER A 330 67.57 -3.38 -5.36
N PRO A 331 67.49 -3.57 -6.72
CA PRO A 331 67.42 -2.47 -7.73
C PRO A 331 66.78 -2.74 -9.12
N ARG A 332 66.60 -1.64 -9.90
CA ARG A 332 66.65 -1.47 -11.39
C ARG A 332 65.79 -2.43 -12.27
N ARG A 333 65.02 -2.00 -13.28
CA ARG A 333 65.42 -1.32 -14.53
C ARG A 333 64.18 -1.11 -15.46
N GLN A 334 64.28 -0.12 -16.37
CA GLN A 334 63.71 -0.03 -17.74
C GLN A 334 62.19 0.17 -17.94
N GLN A 335 61.76 1.35 -18.44
CA GLN A 335 61.59 1.74 -19.87
C GLN A 335 60.33 1.12 -20.52
N HIS A 336 59.33 1.93 -20.84
CA HIS A 336 59.06 2.36 -22.22
C HIS A 336 57.84 3.32 -22.31
N ARG A 337 58.07 4.44 -23.00
CA ARG A 337 57.07 5.28 -23.67
C ARG A 337 56.81 4.71 -25.07
N THR A 338 55.57 4.82 -25.54
CA THR A 338 55.11 5.18 -26.91
C THR A 338 53.57 5.29 -26.82
N SER A 339 52.83 6.35 -27.18
CA SER A 339 52.77 7.31 -28.30
C SER A 339 51.98 6.84 -29.53
N ALA A 340 51.21 7.79 -30.09
CA ALA A 340 50.45 7.84 -31.36
C ALA A 340 48.97 7.39 -31.25
N ARG A 341 47.91 8.18 -31.53
CA ARG A 341 47.65 9.36 -32.40
C ARG A 341 47.66 9.06 -33.91
N SER A 342 46.48 8.98 -34.51
CA SER A 342 46.12 9.50 -35.85
C SER A 342 44.61 9.28 -36.09
N ASN A 343 43.74 10.28 -36.28
CA ASN A 343 43.53 11.25 -37.37
C ASN A 343 42.68 10.76 -38.56
N GLY A 344 41.66 11.58 -38.90
CA GLY A 344 41.05 11.77 -40.23
C GLY A 344 39.90 10.81 -40.58
N GLY A 345 38.76 11.21 -41.13
CA GLY A 345 38.32 12.50 -41.67
C GLY A 345 37.29 12.26 -42.79
N THR A 346 36.27 13.13 -42.90
CA THR A 346 35.43 13.44 -44.10
C THR A 346 34.63 12.29 -44.74
N GLN A 347 33.38 12.42 -45.23
CA GLN A 347 32.82 13.41 -46.15
C GLN A 347 31.28 13.24 -46.33
N GLN A 348 30.69 14.13 -47.12
CA GLN A 348 29.26 14.46 -47.31
C GLN A 348 28.45 13.50 -48.21
N GLY A 349 27.11 13.58 -48.17
CA GLY A 349 26.25 13.09 -49.27
C GLY A 349 24.72 13.11 -49.07
N ARG A 350 24.07 14.21 -49.53
CA ARG A 350 22.75 14.36 -50.24
C ARG A 350 21.60 13.37 -49.91
N ARG A 351 20.42 13.78 -49.37
CA ARG A 351 19.26 14.53 -49.91
C ARG A 351 18.41 13.78 -50.99
N TRP A 352 17.19 13.32 -50.64
CA TRP A 352 15.85 13.71 -51.18
C TRP A 352 14.72 12.64 -51.10
N HIS A 353 13.52 13.11 -50.70
CA HIS A 353 12.13 12.70 -51.06
C HIS A 353 11.60 11.27 -50.72
N ARG A 354 10.35 11.01 -50.32
CA ARG A 354 9.05 11.74 -50.23
C ARG A 354 8.09 10.89 -49.33
N PRO A 355 6.98 11.45 -48.78
CA PRO A 355 5.96 10.70 -48.06
C PRO A 355 4.70 10.40 -48.92
N ARG A 356 3.99 9.30 -48.63
CA ARG A 356 2.54 9.14 -48.82
C ARG A 356 2.05 7.76 -48.35
N ARG A 357 1.06 7.73 -47.46
CA ARG A 357 -0.24 7.07 -47.69
C ARG A 357 -1.20 7.37 -46.52
N GLN A 358 -2.35 7.92 -46.87
CA GLN A 358 -3.61 7.71 -46.17
C GLN A 358 -4.18 6.36 -46.63
N GLN A 359 -4.69 5.57 -45.71
CA GLN A 359 -6.09 5.10 -45.66
C GLN A 359 -6.38 4.71 -44.22
#